data_AF-G4QCT9-F1
#
_entry.id   AF-G4QCT9-F1
#
_cell.length_a   1.000
_cell.length_b   1.000
_cell.length_c   1.000
_cell.angle_alpha   90.00
_cell.angle_beta   90.00
_cell.angle_gamma   90.00
#
_symmetry.space_group_name_H-M   'P 1'
#
loop_
_entity.id
_entity.type
_entity.pdbx_description
1 polymer ?
#
loop_
_entity_poly.entity_id
_entity_poly.type
_entity_poly.pdbx_seq_one_letter_code
_entity_poly.pdbx_strand_id
1 'polypeptide(L)'
;MAINAGNFRALATGYLNSDGDNVLFSAESTSKISAVFYVDESPRIIRGHNLAEGEEAIVELVDGNKGGEIFTPFLRNGKPVKLNSKCNVIVLSIPGRYRVVLNGELGASHIVTFLSSSTHEYLLEAGYCCTDCEPPAPSVWVDTGIRREKDGRIEALEEDQYGNKRWVDLEEVKWVDTGKRDYSDDKSMIIKEQKNQVGRTRWVDDEPRAWTDTGKRRSKGDAIEKEQIDQLGATHWVTDEAVVWTDTGDTRCNNHKIEKEQADQLGALRWYVTEETCGYDASYPLPDGGYGYVEGDEIDPEASVEMNDCDGVFLFRLYPTPRKGATVKVLACDGEVLGYARNRSDTAPIVNNTFKCPDVIINQGSCECNLVDTFNRKIR
;
A
#
# COMPACT_ATOMS: atom_id res chain seq x y z
N MET A 1 85.58 6.40 -48.45
CA MET A 1 85.68 5.03 -47.94
C MET A 1 84.27 4.47 -47.91
N ALA A 2 83.90 3.72 -48.95
CA ALA A 2 82.53 3.25 -49.18
C ALA A 2 82.31 1.93 -48.44
N ILE A 3 81.26 1.84 -47.63
CA ILE A 3 80.86 0.60 -46.96
C ILE A 3 80.03 -0.20 -47.96
N ASN A 4 80.60 -1.32 -48.41
CA ASN A 4 80.02 -2.24 -49.36
C ASN A 4 78.89 -3.01 -48.66
N ALA A 5 77.64 -2.82 -49.09
CA ALA A 5 76.48 -3.56 -48.60
C ALA A 5 76.52 -4.98 -49.18
N GLY A 6 77.25 -5.87 -48.52
CA GLY A 6 77.21 -7.30 -48.82
C GLY A 6 75.81 -7.87 -48.58
N ASN A 7 75.36 -8.70 -49.52
CA ASN A 7 74.17 -9.55 -49.39
C ASN A 7 74.24 -10.40 -48.12
N PHE A 8 73.74 -9.88 -47.00
CA PHE A 8 73.46 -10.67 -45.82
C PHE A 8 72.16 -11.43 -46.06
N ARG A 9 72.28 -12.67 -46.56
CA ARG A 9 71.27 -13.69 -46.26
C ARG A 9 71.23 -13.82 -44.74
N ALA A 10 70.09 -13.55 -44.12
CA ALA A 10 69.90 -13.82 -42.70
C ALA A 10 70.25 -15.29 -42.45
N LEU A 11 71.34 -15.53 -41.72
CA LEU A 11 71.67 -16.86 -41.21
C LEU A 11 70.54 -17.24 -40.26
N ALA A 12 69.92 -18.39 -40.52
CA ALA A 12 68.85 -18.95 -39.72
C ALA A 12 69.29 -19.10 -38.27
N THR A 13 68.95 -18.12 -37.43
CA THR A 13 69.11 -18.20 -35.98
C THR A 13 67.95 -19.02 -35.42
N GLY A 14 68.18 -20.31 -35.30
CA GLY A 14 67.28 -21.25 -34.65
C GLY A 14 67.78 -22.66 -34.94
N TYR A 15 68.07 -23.42 -33.88
CA TYR A 15 68.37 -24.84 -33.96
C TYR A 15 67.21 -25.57 -34.67
N LEU A 16 67.28 -25.66 -36.00
CA LEU A 16 66.52 -26.65 -36.75
C LEU A 16 67.22 -27.97 -36.46
N ASN A 17 66.62 -28.80 -35.59
CA ASN A 17 66.97 -30.20 -35.51
C ASN A 17 67.04 -30.74 -36.93
N SER A 18 68.17 -31.30 -37.31
CA SER A 18 68.44 -31.91 -38.63
C SER A 18 67.64 -33.18 -38.89
N ASP A 19 66.54 -33.37 -38.16
CA ASP A 19 65.63 -34.48 -38.33
C ASP A 19 64.83 -34.19 -39.61
N GLY A 20 65.15 -34.92 -40.69
CA GLY A 20 64.47 -34.80 -41.99
C GLY A 20 62.94 -34.91 -41.90
N ASP A 21 62.43 -35.45 -40.80
CA ASP A 21 61.01 -35.59 -40.47
C ASP A 21 60.26 -34.25 -40.33
N ASN A 22 60.97 -33.13 -40.19
CA ASN A 22 60.37 -31.81 -40.08
C ASN A 22 60.26 -31.06 -41.42
N VAL A 23 60.78 -31.63 -42.51
CA VAL A 23 60.75 -30.99 -43.84
C VAL A 23 59.61 -31.58 -44.66
N LEU A 24 58.59 -30.76 -44.94
CA LEU A 24 57.42 -31.15 -45.73
C LEU A 24 57.68 -30.98 -47.24
N PHE A 25 58.38 -29.91 -47.61
CA PHE A 25 58.84 -29.64 -48.98
C PHE A 25 60.24 -29.02 -48.97
N SER A 26 61.10 -29.46 -49.89
CA SER A 26 62.47 -28.99 -50.07
C SER A 26 62.82 -28.88 -51.57
N ALA A 27 64.06 -28.44 -51.84
CA ALA A 27 64.63 -28.42 -53.19
C ALA A 27 64.62 -29.81 -53.87
N GLU A 28 64.60 -30.89 -53.08
CA GLU A 28 64.66 -32.28 -53.55
C GLU A 28 63.27 -32.93 -53.68
N SER A 29 62.20 -32.22 -53.32
CA SER A 29 60.85 -32.76 -53.37
C SER A 29 60.41 -33.06 -54.80
N THR A 30 60.04 -34.32 -55.05
CA THR A 30 59.56 -34.81 -56.36
C THR A 30 58.03 -34.93 -56.45
N SER A 31 57.32 -34.61 -55.36
CA SER A 31 55.86 -34.71 -55.24
C SER A 31 55.29 -33.40 -54.71
N LYS A 32 54.08 -33.03 -55.17
CA LYS A 32 53.28 -31.90 -54.64
C LYS A 32 52.50 -32.24 -53.37
N ILE A 33 52.66 -33.44 -52.84
CA ILE A 33 52.03 -33.91 -51.61
C ILE A 33 53.13 -34.27 -50.63
N SER A 34 53.09 -33.69 -49.43
CA SER A 34 54.04 -33.98 -48.36
C SER A 34 53.84 -35.38 -47.79
N ALA A 35 54.81 -35.85 -47.01
CA ALA A 35 54.57 -36.96 -46.10
C ALA A 35 53.46 -36.61 -45.09
N VAL A 36 52.76 -37.63 -44.58
CA VAL A 36 51.79 -37.47 -43.49
C VAL A 36 52.55 -37.26 -42.18
N PHE A 37 52.16 -36.25 -41.41
CA PHE A 37 52.72 -35.98 -40.09
C PHE A 37 51.61 -35.92 -39.02
N TYR A 38 52.01 -36.06 -37.76
CA TYR A 38 51.11 -36.18 -36.62
C TYR A 38 51.18 -34.93 -35.76
N VAL A 39 50.01 -34.39 -35.43
CA VAL A 39 49.85 -33.41 -34.36
C VAL A 39 49.25 -34.18 -33.19
N ASP A 40 49.99 -34.26 -32.10
CA ASP A 40 49.53 -34.91 -30.86
C ASP A 40 48.96 -33.83 -29.93
N GLU A 41 49.20 -33.93 -28.62
CA GLU A 41 48.78 -32.92 -27.64
C GLU A 41 49.56 -31.60 -27.76
N SER A 42 50.75 -31.64 -28.37
CA SER A 42 51.57 -30.45 -28.59
C SER A 42 51.27 -29.83 -29.96
N PRO A 43 50.83 -28.56 -30.03
CA PRO A 43 50.59 -27.89 -31.30
C PRO A 43 51.83 -27.89 -32.19
N ARG A 44 51.62 -28.04 -33.50
CA ARG A 44 52.69 -27.90 -34.50
C ARG A 44 52.54 -26.60 -35.27
N ILE A 45 53.66 -26.02 -35.66
CA ILE A 45 53.73 -24.84 -36.49
C ILE A 45 54.25 -25.27 -37.85
N ILE A 46 53.52 -24.93 -38.91
CA ILE A 46 53.96 -25.09 -40.30
C ILE A 46 54.40 -23.73 -40.81
N ARG A 47 55.60 -23.67 -41.39
CA ARG A 47 56.14 -22.46 -42.00
C ARG A 47 56.53 -22.70 -43.44
N GLY A 48 56.01 -21.85 -44.32
CA GLY A 48 56.42 -21.75 -45.71
C GLY A 48 57.52 -20.70 -45.91
N HIS A 49 58.53 -21.04 -46.70
CA HIS A 49 59.56 -20.15 -47.18
C HIS A 49 59.57 -20.16 -48.71
N ASN A 50 59.80 -18.99 -49.32
CA ASN A 50 59.92 -18.82 -50.77
C ASN A 50 58.70 -19.27 -51.59
N LEU A 51 57.49 -19.19 -51.02
CA LEU A 51 56.26 -19.32 -51.80
C LEU A 51 56.12 -18.10 -52.72
N ALA A 52 56.11 -18.31 -54.03
CA ALA A 52 55.95 -17.24 -55.00
C ALA A 52 54.52 -16.67 -54.99
N GLU A 53 54.31 -15.53 -55.64
CA GLU A 53 52.97 -14.95 -55.80
C GLU A 53 52.08 -15.91 -56.59
N GLY A 54 50.91 -16.24 -56.03
CA GLY A 54 49.97 -17.21 -56.61
C GLY A 54 50.22 -18.66 -56.19
N GLU A 55 51.35 -18.98 -55.55
CA GLU A 55 51.57 -20.30 -54.95
C GLU A 55 50.88 -20.41 -53.58
N GLU A 56 50.31 -21.57 -53.33
CA GLU A 56 49.71 -21.87 -52.04
C GLU A 56 49.97 -23.31 -51.60
N ALA A 57 49.96 -23.56 -50.29
CA ALA A 57 50.06 -24.90 -49.74
C ALA A 57 48.87 -25.16 -48.79
N ILE A 58 48.00 -26.08 -49.18
CA ILE A 58 46.76 -26.39 -48.45
C ILE A 58 47.05 -27.46 -47.41
N VAL A 59 46.62 -27.22 -46.17
CA VAL A 59 46.67 -28.23 -45.11
C VAL A 59 45.43 -29.10 -45.20
N GLU A 60 45.63 -30.43 -45.26
CA GLU A 60 44.54 -31.40 -45.27
C GLU A 60 44.61 -32.29 -44.04
N LEU A 61 43.44 -32.60 -43.47
CA LEU A 61 43.24 -33.67 -42.50
C LEU A 61 43.27 -35.02 -43.23
N VAL A 62 43.94 -35.98 -42.61
CA VAL A 62 44.09 -37.34 -43.12
C VAL A 62 43.29 -38.31 -42.26
N ASP A 63 42.17 -38.79 -42.78
CA ASP A 63 41.28 -39.74 -42.13
C ASP A 63 41.33 -41.13 -42.79
N GLY A 64 40.96 -42.19 -42.06
CA GLY A 64 40.93 -43.58 -42.51
C GLY A 64 42.14 -44.44 -42.10
N ASN A 65 42.11 -45.74 -42.44
CA ASN A 65 43.15 -46.70 -42.07
C ASN A 65 44.44 -46.53 -42.90
N LYS A 66 45.60 -46.93 -42.34
CA LYS A 66 46.91 -47.08 -43.01
C LYS A 66 47.23 -46.11 -44.17
N GLY A 67 47.70 -44.89 -43.82
CA GLY A 67 48.20 -43.91 -44.79
C GLY A 67 47.18 -42.87 -45.27
N GLY A 68 45.88 -43.10 -45.01
CA GLY A 68 44.80 -42.16 -45.32
C GLY A 68 44.00 -42.58 -46.55
N GLU A 69 42.68 -42.71 -46.38
CA GLU A 69 41.73 -43.00 -47.48
C GLU A 69 40.90 -41.75 -47.82
N ILE A 70 40.74 -40.84 -46.86
CA ILE A 70 39.93 -39.64 -46.97
C ILE A 70 40.80 -38.44 -46.61
N PHE A 71 40.81 -37.46 -47.51
CA PHE A 71 41.53 -36.22 -47.35
C PHE A 71 40.54 -35.07 -47.44
N THR A 72 40.50 -34.25 -46.39
CA THR A 72 39.62 -33.09 -46.33
C THR A 72 40.45 -31.85 -46.00
N PRO A 73 40.20 -30.71 -46.64
CA PRO A 73 40.87 -29.47 -46.26
C PRO A 73 40.65 -29.19 -44.78
N PHE A 74 41.72 -28.83 -44.07
CA PHE A 74 41.61 -28.38 -42.68
C PHE A 74 40.90 -27.02 -42.68
N LEU A 75 39.72 -26.96 -42.07
CA LEU A 75 38.91 -25.75 -42.05
C LEU A 75 39.10 -24.98 -40.74
N ARG A 76 39.26 -23.65 -40.86
CA ARG A 76 39.16 -22.72 -39.73
C ARG A 76 38.15 -21.64 -40.10
N ASN A 77 37.16 -21.40 -39.25
CA ASN A 77 36.03 -20.49 -39.52
C ASN A 77 35.34 -20.79 -40.87
N GLY A 78 35.18 -22.08 -41.20
CA GLY A 78 34.54 -22.54 -42.43
C GLY A 78 35.36 -22.38 -43.72
N LYS A 79 36.63 -21.95 -43.65
CA LYS A 79 37.51 -21.75 -44.81
C LYS A 79 38.74 -22.66 -44.77
N PRO A 80 39.22 -23.19 -45.92
CA PRO A 80 40.46 -23.96 -45.99
C PRO A 80 41.67 -23.16 -45.50
N VAL A 81 42.46 -23.78 -44.64
CA VAL A 81 43.71 -23.22 -44.14
C VAL A 81 44.82 -23.47 -45.15
N LYS A 82 45.46 -22.40 -45.62
CA LYS A 82 46.51 -22.44 -46.64
C LYS A 82 47.68 -21.52 -46.30
N LEU A 83 48.89 -21.93 -46.68
CA LEU A 83 50.08 -21.08 -46.73
C LEU A 83 50.11 -20.36 -48.08
N ASN A 84 50.57 -19.11 -48.13
CA ASN A 84 50.92 -18.38 -49.34
C ASN A 84 52.03 -17.35 -49.04
N SER A 85 52.41 -16.53 -50.02
CA SER A 85 53.46 -15.52 -49.88
C SER A 85 53.17 -14.44 -48.81
N LYS A 86 51.90 -14.16 -48.50
CA LYS A 86 51.46 -13.18 -47.46
C LYS A 86 51.22 -13.82 -46.11
N CYS A 87 51.01 -15.13 -46.09
CA CYS A 87 50.53 -15.89 -44.96
C CYS A 87 51.30 -17.21 -44.93
N ASN A 88 52.48 -17.17 -44.32
CA ASN A 88 53.45 -18.25 -44.43
C ASN A 88 53.68 -19.00 -43.12
N VAL A 89 52.78 -18.84 -42.13
CA VAL A 89 52.84 -19.54 -40.84
C VAL A 89 51.44 -20.01 -40.45
N ILE A 90 51.29 -21.29 -40.12
CA ILE A 90 50.04 -21.89 -39.61
C ILE A 90 50.34 -22.61 -38.30
N VAL A 91 49.45 -22.44 -37.31
CA VAL A 91 49.47 -23.25 -36.08
C VAL A 91 48.37 -24.30 -36.15
N LEU A 92 48.74 -25.56 -36.02
CA LEU A 92 47.83 -26.70 -35.88
C LEU A 92 47.79 -27.13 -34.41
N SER A 93 46.67 -26.85 -33.75
CA SER A 93 46.45 -27.16 -32.32
C SER A 93 45.46 -28.31 -32.10
N ILE A 94 44.91 -28.88 -33.17
CA ILE A 94 43.95 -29.99 -33.08
C ILE A 94 44.72 -31.28 -33.31
N PRO A 95 44.69 -32.24 -32.36
CA PRO A 95 45.33 -33.53 -32.55
C PRO A 95 44.78 -34.26 -33.79
N GLY A 96 45.65 -34.84 -34.59
CA GLY A 96 45.26 -35.50 -35.83
C GLY A 96 46.44 -35.79 -36.77
N ARG A 97 46.12 -36.44 -37.88
CA ARG A 97 47.08 -36.66 -38.97
C ARG A 97 46.84 -35.63 -40.06
N TYR A 98 47.92 -35.07 -40.56
CA TYR A 98 47.88 -33.99 -41.52
C TYR A 98 48.84 -34.26 -42.67
N ARG A 99 48.52 -33.69 -43.82
CA ARG A 99 49.45 -33.54 -44.94
C ARG A 99 49.31 -32.15 -45.54
N VAL A 100 50.28 -31.75 -46.34
CA VAL A 100 50.24 -30.49 -47.08
C VAL A 100 50.28 -30.77 -48.57
N VAL A 101 49.40 -30.10 -49.32
CA VAL A 101 49.32 -30.16 -50.77
C VAL A 101 49.82 -28.82 -51.33
N LEU A 102 50.94 -28.86 -52.05
CA LEU A 102 51.57 -27.69 -52.66
C LEU A 102 50.98 -27.42 -54.05
N ASN A 103 50.24 -26.32 -54.17
CA ASN A 103 49.80 -25.74 -55.43
C ASN A 103 50.84 -24.69 -55.91
N GLY A 104 52.05 -25.16 -56.19
CA GLY A 104 53.18 -24.34 -56.66
C GLY A 104 54.18 -25.13 -57.49
N GLU A 105 55.32 -24.52 -57.79
CA GLU A 105 56.47 -25.15 -58.43
C GLU A 105 57.28 -25.98 -57.41
N LEU A 106 57.64 -27.21 -57.80
CA LEU A 106 58.47 -28.07 -56.95
C LEU A 106 59.91 -27.56 -56.92
N GLY A 107 60.55 -27.69 -55.77
CA GLY A 107 61.96 -27.35 -55.58
C GLY A 107 62.25 -25.87 -55.30
N ALA A 108 61.29 -24.97 -55.53
CA ALA A 108 61.42 -23.55 -55.21
C ALA A 108 61.00 -23.22 -53.76
N SER A 109 59.88 -23.80 -53.33
CA SER A 109 59.31 -23.61 -52.00
C SER A 109 59.94 -24.54 -50.96
N HIS A 110 60.18 -24.02 -49.76
CA HIS A 110 60.66 -24.79 -48.61
C HIS A 110 59.65 -24.70 -47.47
N ILE A 111 58.98 -25.80 -47.16
CA ILE A 111 57.93 -25.85 -46.14
C ILE A 111 58.38 -26.81 -45.04
N VAL A 112 58.38 -26.32 -43.80
CA VAL A 112 58.81 -27.07 -42.62
C VAL A 112 57.72 -27.09 -41.56
N THR A 113 57.73 -28.12 -40.73
CA THR A 113 56.89 -28.26 -39.54
C THR A 113 57.76 -28.44 -38.32
N PHE A 114 57.40 -27.81 -37.20
CA PHE A 114 58.12 -27.98 -35.93
C PHE A 114 57.14 -27.86 -34.76
N LEU A 115 57.55 -28.36 -33.59
CA LEU A 115 56.72 -28.27 -32.38
C LEU A 115 56.63 -26.81 -31.93
N SER A 116 55.45 -26.40 -31.45
CA SER A 116 55.26 -25.06 -30.88
C SER A 116 56.20 -24.77 -29.72
N SER A 117 56.60 -25.80 -28.96
CA SER A 117 57.57 -25.69 -27.86
C SER A 117 59.01 -25.44 -28.32
N SER A 118 59.35 -25.67 -29.59
CA SER A 118 60.71 -25.46 -30.10
C SER A 118 60.94 -24.05 -30.67
N THR A 119 59.97 -23.14 -30.55
CA THR A 119 60.08 -21.77 -31.09
C THR A 119 59.29 -20.77 -30.24
N HIS A 120 59.68 -19.49 -30.29
CA HIS A 120 58.93 -18.39 -29.68
C HIS A 120 57.77 -17.90 -30.57
N GLU A 121 57.65 -18.41 -31.80
CA GLU A 121 56.63 -17.96 -32.76
C GLU A 121 55.21 -18.29 -32.33
N TYR A 122 55.02 -19.27 -31.45
CA TYR A 122 53.72 -19.57 -30.87
C TYR A 122 53.14 -18.37 -30.08
N LEU A 123 54.01 -17.55 -29.48
CA LEU A 123 53.60 -16.39 -28.68
C LEU A 123 53.30 -15.14 -29.51
N LEU A 124 53.73 -15.10 -30.78
CA LEU A 124 53.61 -13.91 -31.63
C LEU A 124 52.24 -13.78 -32.30
N GLU A 125 51.17 -14.35 -31.71
CA GLU A 125 49.82 -14.40 -32.29
C GLU A 125 49.88 -14.69 -33.78
N ALA A 126 50.28 -15.90 -34.18
CA ALA A 126 50.39 -16.31 -35.58
C ALA A 126 49.21 -15.73 -36.39
N GLY A 127 49.49 -14.64 -37.11
CA GLY A 127 48.46 -13.78 -37.67
C GLY A 127 47.51 -14.64 -38.46
N TYR A 128 46.23 -14.62 -38.08
CA TYR A 128 45.24 -15.53 -38.62
C TYR A 128 45.30 -15.50 -40.14
N CYS A 129 45.83 -16.60 -40.65
CA CYS A 129 46.22 -16.79 -42.03
C CYS A 129 44.96 -17.06 -42.87
N CYS A 130 44.12 -16.04 -42.99
CA CYS A 130 42.90 -16.04 -43.77
C CYS A 130 42.90 -14.81 -44.68
N THR A 131 43.64 -14.88 -45.79
CA THR A 131 43.81 -13.77 -46.73
C THR A 131 42.52 -13.36 -47.46
N ASP A 132 41.42 -14.10 -47.29
CA ASP A 132 40.07 -13.76 -47.79
C ASP A 132 39.03 -13.66 -46.67
N CYS A 133 39.45 -13.53 -45.41
CA CYS A 133 38.54 -13.09 -44.36
C CYS A 133 38.37 -11.59 -44.52
N GLU A 134 37.48 -11.15 -45.42
CA GLU A 134 36.80 -9.87 -45.21
C GLU A 134 36.41 -9.83 -43.72
N PRO A 135 36.70 -8.73 -43.01
CA PRO A 135 36.18 -8.60 -41.66
C PRO A 135 34.69 -8.91 -41.75
N PRO A 136 34.14 -9.79 -40.89
CA PRO A 136 32.72 -10.07 -40.94
C PRO A 136 32.00 -8.73 -40.98
N ALA A 137 31.09 -8.56 -41.94
CA ALA A 137 30.33 -7.33 -42.07
C ALA A 137 29.86 -6.91 -40.67
N PRO A 138 29.98 -5.62 -40.30
CA PRO A 138 29.65 -5.17 -38.95
C PRO A 138 28.31 -5.78 -38.55
N SER A 139 28.27 -6.42 -37.38
CA SER A 139 27.07 -7.11 -36.93
C SER A 139 25.91 -6.12 -36.94
N VAL A 140 24.86 -6.45 -37.69
CA VAL A 140 23.64 -5.66 -37.69
C VAL A 140 22.88 -6.06 -36.45
N TRP A 141 22.81 -5.15 -35.49
CA TRP A 141 22.03 -5.33 -34.27
C TRP A 141 20.57 -4.99 -34.56
N VAL A 142 19.67 -5.90 -34.24
CA VAL A 142 18.23 -5.73 -34.44
C VAL A 142 17.54 -5.71 -33.09
N ASP A 143 16.66 -4.73 -32.91
CA ASP A 143 15.82 -4.60 -31.72
C ASP A 143 14.83 -5.77 -31.63
N THR A 144 14.86 -6.50 -30.50
CA THR A 144 13.98 -7.66 -30.25
C THR A 144 12.56 -7.29 -29.80
N GLY A 145 12.30 -6.01 -29.51
CA GLY A 145 11.03 -5.54 -28.90
C GLY A 145 10.94 -5.75 -27.39
N ILE A 146 11.89 -6.46 -26.78
CA ILE A 146 11.97 -6.63 -25.33
C ILE A 146 12.55 -5.36 -24.70
N ARG A 147 11.94 -4.92 -23.60
CA ARG A 147 12.31 -3.69 -22.86
C ARG A 147 12.51 -4.00 -21.39
N ARG A 148 13.41 -3.26 -20.74
CA ARG A 148 13.52 -3.23 -19.28
C ARG A 148 13.85 -1.84 -18.77
N GLU A 149 13.58 -1.61 -17.49
CA GLU A 149 14.04 -0.42 -16.78
C GLU A 149 15.33 -0.75 -16.01
N LYS A 150 16.36 0.07 -16.18
CA LYS A 150 17.60 0.00 -15.42
C LYS A 150 18.14 1.41 -15.20
N ASP A 151 18.48 1.73 -13.94
CA ASP A 151 19.12 3.01 -13.56
C ASP A 151 18.38 4.27 -14.09
N GLY A 152 17.04 4.25 -14.07
CA GLY A 152 16.20 5.36 -14.53
C GLY A 152 16.09 5.51 -16.05
N ARG A 153 16.58 4.53 -16.82
CA ARG A 153 16.48 4.47 -18.29
C ARG A 153 15.72 3.23 -18.75
N ILE A 154 15.11 3.33 -19.92
CA ILE A 154 14.56 2.19 -20.66
C ILE A 154 15.66 1.66 -21.57
N GLU A 155 16.03 0.40 -21.37
CA GLU A 155 16.94 -0.33 -22.23
C GLU A 155 16.14 -1.26 -23.17
N ALA A 156 16.58 -1.37 -24.43
CA ALA A 156 16.12 -2.38 -25.38
C ALA A 156 17.14 -3.51 -25.50
N LEU A 157 16.63 -4.73 -25.62
CA LEU A 157 17.46 -5.88 -25.94
C LEU A 157 17.63 -5.94 -27.47
N GLU A 158 18.88 -5.85 -27.92
CA GLU A 158 19.24 -6.08 -29.31
C GLU A 158 19.92 -7.46 -29.46
N GLU A 159 19.70 -8.09 -30.60
CA GLU A 159 20.30 -9.36 -30.98
C GLU A 159 20.96 -9.24 -32.35
N ASP A 160 22.16 -9.81 -32.52
CA ASP A 160 22.85 -9.85 -33.81
C ASP A 160 22.57 -11.16 -34.57
N GLN A 161 23.05 -11.24 -35.82
CA GLN A 161 22.90 -12.43 -36.67
C GLN A 161 23.58 -13.71 -36.13
N TYR A 162 24.38 -13.60 -35.07
CA TYR A 162 25.10 -14.71 -34.44
C TYR A 162 24.46 -15.12 -33.10
N GLY A 163 23.35 -14.49 -32.70
CA GLY A 163 22.65 -14.77 -31.44
C GLY A 163 23.28 -14.10 -30.21
N ASN A 164 24.25 -13.20 -30.40
CA ASN A 164 24.77 -12.40 -29.30
C ASN A 164 23.73 -11.35 -28.90
N LYS A 165 23.62 -11.10 -27.59
CA LYS A 165 22.62 -10.19 -27.02
C LYS A 165 23.29 -9.04 -26.28
N ARG A 166 22.74 -7.84 -26.44
CA ARG A 166 23.16 -6.66 -25.67
C ARG A 166 21.97 -5.81 -25.28
N TRP A 167 22.13 -5.04 -24.21
CA TRP A 167 21.17 -4.02 -23.82
C TRP A 167 21.69 -2.65 -24.26
N VAL A 168 20.81 -1.83 -24.84
CA VAL A 168 21.12 -0.49 -25.31
C VAL A 168 20.13 0.50 -24.73
N ASP A 169 20.63 1.64 -24.24
CA ASP A 169 19.82 2.73 -23.72
C ASP A 169 18.96 3.34 -24.84
N LEU A 170 17.65 3.44 -24.63
CA LEU A 170 16.74 4.12 -25.55
C LEU A 170 16.40 5.52 -25.04
N GLU A 171 15.71 5.61 -23.92
CA GLU A 171 15.18 6.87 -23.39
C GLU A 171 15.07 6.86 -21.87
N GLU A 172 14.80 8.03 -21.29
CA GLU A 172 14.52 8.16 -19.85
C GLU A 172 13.14 7.60 -19.49
N VAL A 173 13.01 7.08 -18.26
CA VAL A 173 11.74 6.57 -17.75
C VAL A 173 10.74 7.71 -17.60
N LYS A 174 9.60 7.59 -18.28
CA LYS A 174 8.48 8.54 -18.19
C LYS A 174 7.36 7.89 -17.40
N TRP A 175 6.94 8.56 -16.34
CA TRP A 175 5.83 8.12 -15.49
C TRP A 175 4.58 8.90 -15.85
N VAL A 176 3.52 8.18 -16.23
CA VAL A 176 2.23 8.76 -16.61
C VAL A 176 1.21 8.41 -15.54
N ASP A 177 0.41 9.40 -15.13
CA ASP A 177 -0.70 9.23 -14.19
C ASP A 177 -1.76 8.28 -14.77
N THR A 178 -2.17 7.26 -14.01
CA THR A 178 -3.19 6.30 -14.45
C THR A 178 -4.62 6.76 -14.14
N GLY A 179 -4.79 7.85 -13.40
CA GLY A 179 -6.07 8.35 -12.90
C GLY A 179 -6.56 7.65 -11.62
N LYS A 180 -5.89 6.59 -11.16
CA LYS A 180 -6.21 5.99 -9.87
C LYS A 180 -5.65 6.82 -8.73
N ARG A 181 -6.41 6.88 -7.64
CA ARG A 181 -6.08 7.59 -6.40
C ARG A 181 -6.35 6.68 -5.21
N ASP A 182 -5.55 6.83 -4.16
CA ASP A 182 -5.70 6.13 -2.89
C ASP A 182 -5.15 7.03 -1.75
N TYR A 183 -5.19 6.55 -0.52
CA TYR A 183 -4.62 7.23 0.64
C TYR A 183 -3.20 6.75 0.92
N SER A 184 -2.35 7.65 1.44
CA SER A 184 -1.11 7.26 2.10
C SER A 184 -1.37 6.38 3.33
N ASP A 185 -0.35 5.68 3.82
CA ASP A 185 -0.47 4.78 4.98
C ASP A 185 -0.98 5.50 6.24
N ASP A 186 -0.56 6.75 6.46
CA ASP A 186 -1.01 7.62 7.55
C ASP A 186 -2.31 8.39 7.24
N LYS A 187 -2.82 8.26 6.00
CA LYS A 187 -4.00 8.94 5.47
C LYS A 187 -3.95 10.47 5.52
N SER A 188 -2.76 11.06 5.55
CA SER A 188 -2.55 12.51 5.49
C SER A 188 -2.51 13.04 4.05
N MET A 189 -2.18 12.19 3.08
CA MET A 189 -2.02 12.54 1.67
C MET A 189 -2.90 11.66 0.78
N ILE A 190 -3.31 12.21 -0.35
CA ILE A 190 -3.80 11.44 -1.49
C ILE A 190 -2.58 11.06 -2.33
N ILE A 191 -2.46 9.77 -2.62
CA ILE A 191 -1.44 9.22 -3.51
C ILE A 191 -2.06 8.88 -4.87
N LYS A 192 -1.28 9.01 -5.94
CA LYS A 192 -1.66 8.63 -7.30
C LYS A 192 -0.80 7.52 -7.85
N GLU A 193 -1.43 6.61 -8.57
CA GLU A 193 -0.71 5.56 -9.30
C GLU A 193 -0.15 6.15 -10.59
N GLN A 194 1.14 5.94 -10.82
CA GLN A 194 1.80 6.23 -12.08
C GLN A 194 2.25 4.92 -12.73
N LYS A 195 2.23 4.88 -14.06
CA LYS A 195 2.71 3.75 -14.87
C LYS A 195 3.76 4.21 -15.88
N ASN A 196 4.82 3.43 -16.07
CA ASN A 196 5.87 3.72 -17.04
C ASN A 196 5.75 2.92 -18.35
N GLN A 197 6.66 3.17 -19.30
CA GLN A 197 6.66 2.56 -20.64
C GLN A 197 6.79 1.02 -20.62
N VAL A 198 7.38 0.43 -19.57
CA VAL A 198 7.53 -1.02 -19.42
C VAL A 198 6.44 -1.64 -18.56
N GLY A 199 5.42 -0.85 -18.21
CA GLY A 199 4.25 -1.31 -17.48
C GLY A 199 4.42 -1.45 -15.97
N ARG A 200 5.55 -1.02 -15.41
CA ARG A 200 5.73 -0.93 -13.96
C ARG A 200 4.87 0.19 -13.39
N THR A 201 4.35 -0.03 -12.19
CA THR A 201 3.55 0.95 -11.45
C THR A 201 4.27 1.40 -10.19
N ARG A 202 3.97 2.62 -9.76
CA ARG A 202 4.36 3.15 -8.45
C ARG A 202 3.28 4.09 -7.94
N TRP A 203 3.22 4.26 -6.63
CA TRP A 203 2.40 5.29 -6.00
C TRP A 203 3.29 6.46 -5.59
N VAL A 204 2.81 7.68 -5.84
CA VAL A 204 3.49 8.92 -5.44
C VAL A 204 2.50 9.88 -4.83
N ASP A 205 2.97 10.77 -3.96
CA ASP A 205 2.17 11.84 -3.38
C ASP A 205 1.57 12.73 -4.48
N ASP A 206 0.27 13.04 -4.35
CA ASP A 206 -0.46 13.94 -5.26
C ASP A 206 -0.77 15.26 -4.55
N GLU A 207 -1.63 15.21 -3.54
CA GLU A 207 -2.06 16.40 -2.80
C GLU A 207 -2.40 16.05 -1.33
N PRO A 208 -2.35 17.02 -0.41
CA PRO A 208 -2.82 16.83 0.96
C PRO A 208 -4.30 16.46 1.00
N ARG A 209 -4.66 15.58 1.93
CA ARG A 209 -6.05 15.25 2.19
C ARG A 209 -6.76 16.45 2.81
N ALA A 210 -7.84 16.89 2.19
CA ALA A 210 -8.63 18.03 2.64
C ALA A 210 -10.07 17.61 2.91
N TRP A 211 -10.63 18.09 4.02
CA TRP A 211 -12.01 17.83 4.41
C TRP A 211 -12.89 19.04 4.09
N THR A 212 -14.03 18.80 3.45
CA THR A 212 -15.02 19.81 3.12
C THR A 212 -16.34 19.50 3.82
N ASP A 213 -16.96 20.49 4.45
CA ASP A 213 -18.26 20.34 5.10
C ASP A 213 -19.35 19.98 4.07
N THR A 214 -20.15 18.94 4.33
CA THR A 214 -21.24 18.51 3.41
C THR A 214 -22.53 19.31 3.60
N GLY A 215 -22.60 20.14 4.64
CA GLY A 215 -23.81 20.83 5.08
C GLY A 215 -24.75 19.98 5.93
N LYS A 216 -24.52 18.67 6.08
CA LYS A 216 -25.30 17.83 6.99
C LYS A 216 -24.84 18.02 8.43
N ARG A 217 -25.80 18.11 9.35
CA ARG A 217 -25.58 18.28 10.79
C ARG A 217 -26.41 17.25 11.57
N ARG A 218 -25.96 16.87 12.76
CA ARG A 218 -26.71 16.01 13.70
C ARG A 218 -26.38 16.37 15.15
N SER A 219 -27.30 16.11 16.06
CA SER A 219 -27.02 16.13 17.50
C SER A 219 -26.54 14.77 17.99
N LYS A 220 -25.50 14.76 18.83
CA LYS A 220 -24.98 13.56 19.48
C LYS A 220 -24.47 13.91 20.88
N GLY A 221 -25.24 13.52 21.89
CA GLY A 221 -24.99 13.93 23.27
C GLY A 221 -25.15 15.44 23.41
N ASP A 222 -24.13 16.11 23.96
CA ASP A 222 -24.13 17.56 24.18
C ASP A 222 -23.45 18.36 23.05
N ALA A 223 -23.16 17.71 21.92
CA ALA A 223 -22.53 18.34 20.75
C ALA A 223 -23.37 18.21 19.47
N ILE A 224 -23.33 19.28 18.67
CA ILE A 224 -23.68 19.25 17.26
C ILE A 224 -22.45 18.80 16.49
N GLU A 225 -22.60 17.74 15.72
CA GLU A 225 -21.59 17.26 14.78
C GLU A 225 -21.98 17.68 13.36
N LYS A 226 -20.98 18.01 12.53
CA LYS A 226 -21.14 18.21 11.09
C LYS A 226 -20.43 17.10 10.32
N GLU A 227 -21.03 16.68 9.21
CA GLU A 227 -20.43 15.71 8.31
C GLU A 227 -19.45 16.43 7.38
N GLN A 228 -18.25 15.88 7.23
CA GLN A 228 -17.28 16.32 6.24
C GLN A 228 -16.99 15.17 5.27
N ILE A 229 -16.63 15.52 4.04
CA ILE A 229 -16.23 14.62 2.97
C ILE A 229 -14.86 15.03 2.42
N ASP A 230 -14.04 14.06 2.04
CA ASP A 230 -12.75 14.33 1.37
C ASP A 230 -12.82 14.16 -0.16
N GLN A 231 -11.70 14.42 -0.83
CA GLN A 231 -11.64 14.37 -2.30
C GLN A 231 -11.87 12.96 -2.89
N LEU A 232 -11.77 11.89 -2.09
CA LEU A 232 -12.02 10.51 -2.50
C LEU A 232 -13.40 9.99 -2.03
N GLY A 233 -14.20 10.85 -1.41
CA GLY A 233 -15.57 10.55 -1.01
C GLY A 233 -15.71 9.84 0.34
N ALA A 234 -14.65 9.70 1.13
CA ALA A 234 -14.80 9.23 2.50
C ALA A 234 -15.45 10.30 3.35
N THR A 235 -16.34 9.90 4.27
CA THR A 235 -17.05 10.81 5.17
C THR A 235 -16.70 10.56 6.63
N HIS A 236 -16.74 11.62 7.43
CA HIS A 236 -16.67 11.53 8.89
C HIS A 236 -17.49 12.63 9.56
N TRP A 237 -17.71 12.50 10.86
CA TRP A 237 -18.41 13.50 11.66
C TRP A 237 -17.43 14.17 12.61
N VAL A 238 -17.44 15.50 12.62
CA VAL A 238 -16.60 16.31 13.52
C VAL A 238 -17.48 17.18 14.41
N THR A 239 -17.05 17.38 15.65
CA THR A 239 -17.70 18.30 16.59
C THR A 239 -17.62 19.73 16.05
N ASP A 240 -18.76 20.40 15.98
CA ASP A 240 -18.90 21.76 15.46
C ASP A 240 -19.17 22.75 16.59
N GLU A 241 -20.28 22.55 17.33
CA GLU A 241 -20.68 23.41 18.45
C GLU A 241 -21.41 22.62 19.54
N ALA A 242 -21.65 23.26 20.70
CA ALA A 242 -22.44 22.67 21.77
C ALA A 242 -23.94 22.70 21.46
N VAL A 243 -24.68 21.70 21.93
CA VAL A 243 -26.14 21.68 21.81
C VAL A 243 -26.76 22.68 22.79
N VAL A 244 -27.64 23.53 22.28
CA VAL A 244 -28.45 24.45 23.08
C VAL A 244 -29.88 23.96 23.06
N TRP A 245 -30.36 23.54 24.22
CA TRP A 245 -31.72 23.07 24.40
C TRP A 245 -32.60 24.23 24.87
N THR A 246 -33.71 24.46 24.16
CA THR A 246 -34.68 25.50 24.46
C THR A 246 -36.01 24.86 24.82
N ASP A 247 -36.62 25.28 25.94
CA ASP A 247 -37.96 24.83 26.34
C ASP A 247 -38.98 25.17 25.23
N THR A 248 -39.75 24.17 24.78
CA THR A 248 -40.79 24.38 23.74
C THR A 248 -42.05 25.04 24.31
N GLY A 249 -42.20 25.01 25.65
CA GLY A 249 -43.40 25.41 26.37
C GLY A 249 -44.30 24.22 26.74
N ASP A 250 -44.10 23.06 26.12
CA ASP A 250 -44.84 21.85 26.44
C ASP A 250 -44.34 21.23 27.75
N THR A 251 -45.31 20.84 28.57
CA THR A 251 -45.07 20.22 29.88
C THR A 251 -45.94 18.98 30.03
N ARG A 252 -45.42 17.94 30.66
CA ARG A 252 -46.20 16.75 31.02
C ARG A 252 -45.88 16.31 32.44
N CYS A 253 -46.82 15.57 33.03
CA CYS A 253 -46.57 14.90 34.30
C CYS A 253 -46.12 13.47 34.04
N ASN A 254 -44.94 13.08 34.56
CA ASN A 254 -44.45 11.71 34.51
C ASN A 254 -43.87 11.34 35.88
N ASN A 255 -44.36 10.25 36.49
CA ASN A 255 -43.96 9.80 37.83
C ASN A 255 -43.92 10.95 38.86
N HIS A 256 -44.99 11.74 38.93
CA HIS A 256 -45.16 12.90 39.82
C HIS A 256 -44.14 14.03 39.66
N LYS A 257 -43.36 14.04 38.59
CA LYS A 257 -42.47 15.13 38.23
C LYS A 257 -42.92 15.79 36.95
N ILE A 258 -42.87 17.12 36.94
CA ILE A 258 -43.09 17.87 35.71
C ILE A 258 -41.86 17.65 34.83
N GLU A 259 -42.10 17.06 33.67
CA GLU A 259 -41.14 17.05 32.58
C GLU A 259 -41.47 18.19 31.63
N LYS A 260 -40.43 18.88 31.16
CA LYS A 260 -40.54 19.90 30.12
C LYS A 260 -39.91 19.37 28.84
N GLU A 261 -40.56 19.64 27.72
CA GLU A 261 -40.00 19.32 26.42
C GLU A 261 -39.03 20.43 26.00
N GLN A 262 -37.89 20.02 25.46
CA GLN A 262 -36.90 20.90 24.87
C GLN A 262 -36.64 20.49 23.43
N ALA A 263 -36.42 21.50 22.58
CA ALA A 263 -35.91 21.33 21.23
C ALA A 263 -34.47 21.83 21.16
N ASP A 264 -33.62 21.12 20.41
CA ASP A 264 -32.29 21.62 20.04
C ASP A 264 -32.34 22.50 18.77
N GLN A 265 -31.19 23.07 18.39
CA GLN A 265 -31.10 23.93 17.20
C GLN A 265 -31.37 23.18 15.87
N LEU A 266 -31.42 21.84 15.89
CA LEU A 266 -31.72 20.99 14.74
C LEU A 266 -33.15 20.40 14.79
N GLY A 267 -33.93 20.75 15.81
CA GLY A 267 -35.30 20.27 16.01
C GLY A 267 -35.41 18.89 16.64
N ALA A 268 -34.33 18.30 17.17
CA ALA A 268 -34.44 17.10 17.98
C ALA A 268 -35.13 17.45 19.30
N LEU A 269 -36.02 16.56 19.76
CA LEU A 269 -36.80 16.75 20.98
C LEU A 269 -36.27 15.87 22.11
N ARG A 270 -36.30 16.40 23.33
CA ARG A 270 -36.08 15.61 24.55
C ARG A 270 -37.01 16.09 25.66
N TRP A 271 -37.29 15.20 26.60
CA TRP A 271 -37.94 15.55 27.86
C TRP A 271 -36.88 15.60 28.96
N TYR A 272 -36.88 16.65 29.77
CA TYR A 272 -36.06 16.72 30.99
C TYR A 272 -36.94 16.87 32.21
N VAL A 273 -36.55 16.20 33.29
CA VAL A 273 -37.26 16.21 34.57
C VAL A 273 -36.91 17.49 35.30
N THR A 274 -37.94 18.24 35.73
CA THR A 274 -37.77 19.39 36.61
C THR A 274 -37.93 19.00 38.07
N GLU A 275 -37.59 19.90 38.99
CA GLU A 275 -37.83 19.68 40.42
C GLU A 275 -39.32 19.78 40.80
N GLU A 276 -40.15 20.47 39.98
CA GLU A 276 -41.58 20.66 40.24
C GLU A 276 -42.33 19.32 40.26
N THR A 277 -43.23 19.17 41.24
CA THR A 277 -44.09 17.98 41.37
C THR A 277 -45.45 18.18 40.71
N CYS A 278 -46.09 17.09 40.30
CA CYS A 278 -47.41 17.08 39.67
C CYS A 278 -48.17 15.78 39.99
N GLY A 279 -49.45 15.70 39.62
CA GLY A 279 -50.20 14.45 39.58
C GLY A 279 -50.54 13.78 40.93
N TYR A 280 -50.04 14.30 42.06
CA TYR A 280 -50.68 14.02 43.35
C TYR A 280 -52.10 14.55 43.29
N ASP A 281 -53.10 13.97 43.94
CA ASP A 281 -54.43 14.56 43.99
C ASP A 281 -55.02 14.39 45.38
N ALA A 282 -55.34 15.52 46.00
CA ALA A 282 -55.96 15.58 47.32
C ALA A 282 -57.47 15.39 47.15
N SER A 283 -58.07 14.35 47.75
CA SER A 283 -59.48 14.04 47.54
C SER A 283 -60.42 14.62 48.59
N TYR A 284 -59.90 15.14 49.72
CA TYR A 284 -60.72 15.64 50.82
C TYR A 284 -60.99 17.15 50.75
N PRO A 285 -62.22 17.59 50.48
CA PRO A 285 -62.56 18.99 50.37
C PRO A 285 -62.62 19.68 51.73
N LEU A 286 -62.09 20.90 51.83
CA LEU A 286 -62.10 21.68 53.07
C LEU A 286 -63.17 22.79 53.08
N PRO A 287 -63.73 23.14 54.26
CA PRO A 287 -64.82 24.11 54.37
C PRO A 287 -64.53 25.50 53.79
N ASP A 288 -63.31 25.99 53.97
CA ASP A 288 -62.88 27.32 53.50
C ASP A 288 -62.21 27.28 52.11
N GLY A 289 -62.39 26.17 51.39
CA GLY A 289 -61.83 25.91 50.07
C GLY A 289 -60.54 25.10 50.11
N GLY A 290 -60.14 24.64 48.92
CA GLY A 290 -59.00 23.74 48.75
C GLY A 290 -59.28 22.30 49.21
N TYR A 291 -58.24 21.47 49.15
CA TYR A 291 -58.30 20.03 49.37
C TYR A 291 -57.11 19.52 50.18
N GLY A 292 -57.36 18.61 51.12
CA GLY A 292 -56.36 17.86 51.90
C GLY A 292 -56.19 16.42 51.41
N TYR A 293 -55.02 15.83 51.66
CA TYR A 293 -54.72 14.45 51.28
C TYR A 293 -55.19 13.47 52.35
N VAL A 294 -56.14 12.59 52.05
CA VAL A 294 -56.60 11.53 52.97
C VAL A 294 -55.79 10.25 52.82
N GLU A 295 -56.04 9.31 53.73
CA GLU A 295 -55.52 7.95 53.60
C GLU A 295 -56.08 7.29 52.33
N GLY A 296 -55.18 6.77 51.49
CA GLY A 296 -55.52 6.19 50.19
C GLY A 296 -55.23 7.11 48.99
N ASP A 297 -55.03 8.41 49.22
CA ASP A 297 -54.53 9.32 48.18
C ASP A 297 -53.05 9.00 47.88
N GLU A 298 -52.62 9.27 46.65
CA GLU A 298 -51.20 9.40 46.37
C GLU A 298 -50.73 10.74 46.93
N ILE A 299 -50.12 10.69 48.12
CA ILE A 299 -49.76 11.87 48.91
C ILE A 299 -48.46 12.47 48.39
N ASP A 300 -48.46 13.77 48.12
CA ASP A 300 -47.23 14.52 47.88
C ASP A 300 -46.31 14.43 49.12
N PRO A 301 -45.07 13.95 49.01
CA PRO A 301 -44.17 13.81 50.16
C PRO A 301 -43.93 15.10 50.95
N GLU A 302 -44.15 16.27 50.34
CA GLU A 302 -44.03 17.56 51.05
C GLU A 302 -45.27 17.94 51.87
N ALA A 303 -46.43 17.33 51.61
CA ALA A 303 -47.61 17.47 52.45
C ALA A 303 -47.42 16.65 53.73
N SER A 304 -46.81 17.29 54.74
CA SER A 304 -46.31 16.67 55.96
C SER A 304 -47.06 17.08 57.22
N VAL A 305 -47.95 18.07 57.15
CA VAL A 305 -48.75 18.49 58.32
C VAL A 305 -49.97 17.58 58.42
N GLU A 306 -49.99 16.70 59.43
CA GLU A 306 -51.11 15.83 59.72
C GLU A 306 -52.18 16.54 60.54
N MET A 307 -53.41 16.47 60.05
CA MET A 307 -54.60 16.97 60.73
C MET A 307 -55.35 15.79 61.34
N ASN A 308 -55.57 15.84 62.65
CA ASN A 308 -56.33 14.84 63.37
C ASN A 308 -57.60 15.47 63.94
N ASP A 309 -58.65 14.68 64.11
CA ASP A 309 -59.82 15.11 64.89
C ASP A 309 -59.53 15.16 66.39
N CYS A 310 -60.54 15.54 67.17
CA CYS A 310 -60.43 15.65 68.64
C CYS A 310 -60.10 14.31 69.33
N ASP A 311 -60.39 13.18 68.68
CA ASP A 311 -60.12 11.84 69.17
C ASP A 311 -58.73 11.33 68.71
N GLY A 312 -57.98 12.16 67.97
CA GLY A 312 -56.66 11.82 67.44
C GLY A 312 -56.70 10.97 66.17
N VAL A 313 -57.86 10.84 65.52
CA VAL A 313 -58.00 10.12 64.25
C VAL A 313 -57.52 11.01 63.11
N PHE A 314 -56.63 10.47 62.27
CA PHE A 314 -56.13 11.15 61.09
C PHE A 314 -57.27 11.50 60.13
N LEU A 315 -57.33 12.77 59.75
CA LEU A 315 -58.28 13.29 58.77
C LEU A 315 -57.59 13.50 57.43
N PHE A 316 -56.55 14.33 57.36
CA PHE A 316 -55.86 14.65 56.10
C PHE A 316 -54.48 15.27 56.33
N ARG A 317 -53.66 15.35 55.27
CA ARG A 317 -52.38 16.09 55.25
C ARG A 317 -52.46 17.40 54.47
N LEU A 318 -51.68 18.37 54.94
CA LEU A 318 -51.51 19.70 54.35
C LEU A 318 -50.02 20.00 54.09
N TYR A 319 -49.76 21.02 53.27
CA TYR A 319 -48.41 21.56 53.11
C TYR A 319 -48.06 22.52 54.25
N PRO A 320 -46.84 22.46 54.82
CA PRO A 320 -46.43 23.34 55.92
C PRO A 320 -46.21 24.79 55.47
N THR A 321 -45.89 25.03 54.20
CA THR A 321 -45.62 26.35 53.62
C THR A 321 -46.40 26.55 52.32
N PRO A 322 -46.78 27.78 51.96
CA PRO A 322 -47.52 28.03 50.73
C PRO A 322 -46.63 27.75 49.51
N ARG A 323 -47.18 27.09 48.49
CA ARG A 323 -46.47 26.81 47.23
C ARG A 323 -47.42 26.84 46.03
N LYS A 324 -46.86 26.80 44.82
CA LYS A 324 -47.64 26.74 43.57
C LYS A 324 -48.61 25.55 43.63
N GLY A 325 -49.91 25.82 43.50
CA GLY A 325 -50.98 24.82 43.60
C GLY A 325 -51.48 24.53 45.03
N ALA A 326 -50.86 25.07 46.08
CA ALA A 326 -51.30 24.94 47.47
C ALA A 326 -51.08 26.26 48.25
N THR A 327 -52.07 27.16 48.15
CA THR A 327 -52.04 28.50 48.74
C THR A 327 -53.23 28.79 49.65
N VAL A 328 -54.23 27.90 49.71
CA VAL A 328 -55.38 28.08 50.61
C VAL A 328 -54.94 27.81 52.03
N LYS A 329 -54.99 28.84 52.89
CA LYS A 329 -54.64 28.70 54.31
C LYS A 329 -55.70 27.89 55.03
N VAL A 330 -55.26 26.92 55.83
CA VAL A 330 -56.10 26.24 56.82
C VAL A 330 -55.76 26.83 58.17
N LEU A 331 -56.74 27.42 58.83
CA LEU A 331 -56.56 28.14 60.09
C LEU A 331 -57.06 27.30 61.26
N ALA A 332 -56.40 27.44 62.40
CA ALA A 332 -56.93 26.99 63.68
C ALA A 332 -58.01 27.98 64.17
N CYS A 333 -58.75 27.60 65.21
CA CYS A 333 -59.82 28.42 65.78
C CYS A 333 -59.34 29.78 66.34
N ASP A 334 -58.07 29.88 66.73
CA ASP A 334 -57.43 31.11 67.20
C ASP A 334 -56.87 31.98 66.05
N GLY A 335 -57.00 31.51 64.80
CA GLY A 335 -56.50 32.19 63.60
C GLY A 335 -55.06 31.84 63.22
N GLU A 336 -54.36 30.94 63.94
CA GLU A 336 -53.04 30.46 63.55
C GLU A 336 -53.11 29.67 62.23
N VAL A 337 -52.11 29.81 61.35
CA VAL A 337 -52.02 29.03 60.11
C VAL A 337 -51.44 27.66 60.43
N LEU A 338 -52.25 26.61 60.26
CA LEU A 338 -51.85 25.23 60.48
C LEU A 338 -51.10 24.68 59.26
N GLY A 339 -51.51 25.11 58.07
CA GLY A 339 -50.91 24.67 56.82
C GLY A 339 -51.63 25.26 55.62
N TYR A 340 -51.29 24.72 54.45
CA TYR A 340 -51.79 25.17 53.16
C TYR A 340 -52.38 23.99 52.40
N ALA A 341 -53.66 24.08 52.08
CA ALA A 341 -54.39 23.10 51.30
C ALA A 341 -54.15 23.29 49.81
N ARG A 342 -54.32 22.20 49.06
CA ARG A 342 -54.22 22.22 47.60
C ARG A 342 -55.38 23.01 47.00
N ASN A 343 -55.10 23.94 46.09
CA ASN A 343 -56.09 24.87 45.55
C ASN A 343 -57.17 24.17 44.71
N ARG A 344 -56.79 23.10 44.00
CA ARG A 344 -57.67 22.37 43.09
C ARG A 344 -57.22 20.91 43.02
N SER A 345 -58.18 20.01 42.97
CA SER A 345 -57.99 18.59 42.73
C SER A 345 -58.95 18.16 41.62
N ASP A 346 -58.44 17.51 40.59
CA ASP A 346 -59.26 17.07 39.46
C ASP A 346 -60.02 15.78 39.77
N THR A 347 -59.64 15.07 40.83
CA THR A 347 -60.29 13.83 41.30
C THR A 347 -61.24 14.07 42.47
N ALA A 348 -61.21 15.24 43.10
CA ALA A 348 -62.05 15.52 44.25
C ALA A 348 -63.49 15.87 43.84
N PRO A 349 -64.51 15.40 44.58
CA PRO A 349 -65.88 15.78 44.33
C PRO A 349 -66.06 17.30 44.51
N ILE A 350 -66.77 17.94 43.57
CA ILE A 350 -67.16 19.35 43.70
C ILE A 350 -68.18 19.43 44.84
N VAL A 351 -67.76 19.99 45.97
CA VAL A 351 -68.67 20.21 47.10
C VAL A 351 -69.34 21.56 46.92
N ASN A 352 -70.63 21.55 46.59
CA ASN A 352 -71.44 22.77 46.45
C ASN A 352 -71.95 23.31 47.80
N ASN A 353 -71.38 22.91 48.94
CA ASN A 353 -71.95 23.22 50.24
C ASN A 353 -70.99 24.04 51.11
N THR A 354 -71.48 25.22 51.52
CA THR A 354 -71.08 25.93 52.74
C THR A 354 -71.25 25.01 53.95
N PHE A 355 -70.22 24.21 54.26
CA PHE A 355 -70.09 23.57 55.55
C PHE A 355 -69.58 24.64 56.52
N LYS A 356 -70.41 25.04 57.50
CA LYS A 356 -69.92 25.81 58.66
C LYS A 356 -69.30 24.80 59.62
N CYS A 357 -68.07 25.02 60.04
CA CYS A 357 -67.32 24.15 60.96
C CYS A 357 -68.20 23.67 62.13
N PRO A 358 -68.41 22.36 62.30
CA PRO A 358 -68.57 21.80 63.64
C PRO A 358 -67.16 21.66 64.25
N ASP A 359 -66.95 22.38 65.34
CA ASP A 359 -65.83 22.35 66.29
C ASP A 359 -64.72 21.31 66.02
N VAL A 360 -63.67 21.72 65.30
CA VAL A 360 -62.38 21.02 65.24
C VAL A 360 -61.41 21.77 66.15
N ILE A 361 -61.06 21.17 67.29
CA ILE A 361 -60.11 21.73 68.26
C ILE A 361 -58.79 20.97 68.09
N ILE A 362 -57.70 21.72 67.87
CA ILE A 362 -56.36 21.14 67.64
C ILE A 362 -55.58 21.17 68.95
N ASN A 363 -55.01 20.01 69.28
CA ASN A 363 -54.26 19.76 70.50
C ASN A 363 -52.93 20.54 70.51
N GLN A 364 -52.91 21.71 71.14
CA GLN A 364 -51.74 22.17 71.89
C GLN A 364 -52.12 22.32 73.36
N GLY A 365 -52.00 21.21 74.09
CA GLY A 365 -51.72 21.25 75.53
C GLY A 365 -52.81 21.81 76.46
N SER A 366 -54.08 21.44 76.28
CA SER A 366 -55.03 21.17 77.37
C SER A 366 -56.42 20.94 76.79
N CYS A 367 -56.87 19.68 76.74
CA CYS A 367 -58.27 19.36 76.48
C CYS A 367 -59.11 19.76 77.69
N GLU A 368 -59.69 20.96 77.67
CA GLU A 368 -60.97 21.20 78.37
C GLU A 368 -62.09 21.05 77.35
N CYS A 369 -62.63 19.84 77.26
CA CYS A 369 -63.89 19.58 76.57
C CYS A 369 -65.02 20.34 77.28
N ASN A 370 -65.62 21.31 76.60
CA ASN A 370 -66.93 21.81 76.95
C ASN A 370 -67.71 22.18 75.69
N LEU A 371 -68.69 21.32 75.35
CA LEU A 371 -69.94 21.52 74.59
C LEU A 371 -70.29 20.16 73.94
N VAL A 372 -71.09 19.30 74.57
CA VAL A 372 -72.56 19.29 74.60
C VAL A 372 -73.19 19.32 73.21
N ASP A 373 -73.63 18.13 72.77
CA ASP A 373 -74.84 17.86 71.96
C ASP A 373 -75.21 18.87 70.87
N THR A 374 -74.69 18.72 69.63
CA THR A 374 -75.53 18.96 68.43
C THR A 374 -74.94 18.44 67.11
N PHE A 375 -74.64 17.14 66.91
CA PHE A 375 -74.48 16.64 65.52
C PHE A 375 -74.77 15.15 65.27
N ASN A 376 -75.68 14.54 66.04
CA ASN A 376 -76.26 13.23 65.68
C ASN A 376 -77.73 13.35 65.26
N ARG A 377 -77.99 14.03 64.13
CA ARG A 377 -79.26 13.86 63.40
C ARG A 377 -79.19 14.39 61.95
N LYS A 378 -78.74 13.53 61.04
CA LYS A 378 -79.31 13.24 59.71
C LYS A 378 -78.19 12.74 58.79
N ILE A 379 -78.18 11.43 58.53
CA ILE A 379 -78.40 10.81 57.21
C ILE A 379 -78.44 9.29 57.47
N ARG A 380 -79.62 8.71 57.29
CA ARG A 380 -79.80 7.40 56.67
C ARG A 380 -80.15 7.66 55.22
#